data_AF-A0AAN2BJM6-F1
#
_entry.id   AF-A0AAN2BJM6-F1
#
_cell.length_a   1.000
_cell.length_b   1.000
_cell.length_c   1.000
_cell.angle_alpha   90.00
_cell.angle_beta   90.00
_cell.angle_gamma   90.00
#
_symmetry.space_group_name_H-M   'P 1'
#
loop_
_entity.id
_entity.type
_entity.pdbx_description
1 polymer ?
#
loop_
_entity_poly.entity_id
_entity_poly.type
_entity_poly.pdbx_seq_one_letter_code
_entity_poly.pdbx_strand_id
1 'polypeptide(L)'
;MRLLLCLAVATIASSCASTKTCEKYVILDYEDFGPQAMTHSLIGMQWWQWQDHGSPNAGTLYDIKVIVHPDSLTKDVKKDFPIAPIQHLDYRYVTFKNAQSYLDHHIAEDLIPTLTAELKLTRKKIDKVAICNR
;
A
#
# COMPACT_ATOMS: atom_id res chain seq x y z
N MET A 1 -21.50 -57.62 37.91
CA MET A 1 -21.65 -57.41 36.46
C MET A 1 -22.78 -56.39 36.30
N ARG A 2 -22.60 -55.13 35.89
CA ARG A 2 -21.72 -54.49 34.91
C ARG A 2 -21.44 -53.05 35.41
N LEU A 3 -20.18 -52.70 35.66
CA LEU A 3 -19.25 -52.00 34.76
C LEU A 3 -19.60 -50.50 34.59
N LEU A 4 -18.88 -49.67 35.35
CA LEU A 4 -18.79 -48.21 35.17
C LEU A 4 -18.25 -47.90 33.76
N LEU A 5 -18.82 -46.90 33.10
CA LEU A 5 -18.22 -46.29 31.92
C LEU A 5 -18.25 -44.77 32.08
N CYS A 6 -17.16 -44.21 32.62
CA CYS A 6 -16.89 -42.78 32.62
C CYS A 6 -16.52 -42.36 31.19
N LEU A 7 -17.43 -41.66 30.51
CA LEU A 7 -17.18 -41.11 29.18
C LEU A 7 -16.44 -39.77 29.33
N ALA A 8 -15.11 -39.80 29.22
CA ALA A 8 -14.28 -38.61 29.15
C ALA A 8 -14.38 -38.01 27.74
N VAL A 9 -15.08 -36.88 27.60
CA VAL A 9 -15.12 -36.09 26.37
C VAL A 9 -13.88 -35.21 26.33
N ALA A 10 -12.87 -35.60 25.55
CA ALA A 10 -11.69 -34.79 25.31
C ALA A 10 -12.01 -33.66 24.33
N THR A 11 -12.10 -32.42 24.84
CA THR A 11 -12.22 -31.21 24.04
C THR A 11 -10.85 -30.85 23.44
N ILE A 12 -10.71 -30.99 22.12
CA ILE A 12 -9.51 -30.56 21.40
C ILE A 12 -9.60 -29.03 21.23
N ALA A 13 -8.98 -28.29 22.14
CA ALA A 13 -8.81 -26.84 22.00
C ALA A 13 -7.76 -26.56 20.92
N SER A 14 -8.21 -26.31 19.69
CA SER A 14 -7.36 -25.85 18.60
C SER A 14 -6.97 -24.39 18.85
N SER A 15 -5.81 -24.17 19.48
CA SER A 15 -5.22 -22.83 19.62
C SER A 15 -4.70 -22.37 18.26
N CYS A 16 -5.46 -21.54 17.55
CA CYS A 16 -4.92 -20.71 16.49
C CYS A 16 -3.99 -19.66 17.11
N ALA A 17 -2.71 -19.98 17.23
CA ALA A 17 -1.69 -18.97 17.48
C ALA A 17 -1.62 -18.07 16.24
N SER A 18 -2.16 -16.84 16.33
CA SER A 18 -2.04 -15.84 15.28
C SER A 18 -0.58 -15.40 15.19
N THR A 19 0.17 -15.98 14.25
CA THR A 19 1.51 -15.49 13.91
C THR A 19 1.34 -14.15 13.18
N LYS A 20 1.73 -13.05 13.81
CA LYS A 20 1.73 -11.73 13.20
C LYS A 20 2.71 -11.71 12.02
N THR A 21 2.20 -11.87 10.81
CA THR A 21 3.00 -11.71 9.59
C THR A 21 3.19 -10.24 9.29
N CYS A 22 4.41 -9.85 8.97
CA CYS A 22 4.70 -8.51 8.48
C CYS A 22 4.33 -8.43 7.00
N GLU A 23 3.50 -7.45 6.65
CA GLU A 23 3.29 -7.07 5.27
C GLU A 23 4.61 -6.61 4.67
N LYS A 24 4.95 -7.02 3.44
CA LYS A 24 6.25 -6.68 2.81
C LYS A 24 6.24 -5.31 2.11
N TYR A 25 5.07 -4.85 1.72
CA TYR A 25 4.82 -3.60 1.00
C TYR A 25 3.47 -3.03 1.44
N VAL A 26 3.20 -1.78 1.09
CA VAL A 26 1.87 -1.17 1.25
C VAL A 26 1.33 -0.78 -0.12
N ILE A 27 0.04 -1.00 -0.33
CA ILE A 27 -0.70 -0.57 -1.51
C ILE A 27 -1.46 0.68 -1.13
N LEU A 28 -1.26 1.75 -1.88
CA LEU A 28 -1.87 3.06 -1.66
C LEU A 28 -2.53 3.54 -2.95
N ASP A 29 -3.46 4.48 -2.81
CA ASP A 29 -4.03 5.18 -3.96
C ASP A 29 -3.08 6.30 -4.42
N TYR A 30 -3.26 6.79 -5.65
CA TYR A 30 -2.46 7.91 -6.17
C TYR A 30 -2.58 9.15 -5.26
N GLU A 31 -3.81 9.43 -4.82
CA GLU A 31 -4.19 10.59 -4.02
C GLU A 31 -3.67 10.54 -2.58
N ASP A 32 -3.27 9.35 -2.07
CA ASP A 32 -2.63 9.24 -0.75
C ASP A 32 -1.30 10.05 -0.69
N PHE A 33 -0.71 10.42 -1.84
CA PHE A 33 0.50 11.24 -1.94
C PHE A 33 0.22 12.73 -2.19
N GLY A 34 -1.05 13.13 -2.30
CA GLY A 34 -1.49 14.49 -2.57
C GLY A 34 -1.91 14.74 -4.02
N PRO A 35 -2.32 15.98 -4.36
CA PRO A 35 -2.81 16.33 -5.70
C PRO A 35 -1.76 16.13 -6.81
N GLN A 36 -2.24 15.91 -8.04
CA GLN A 36 -1.42 15.77 -9.26
C GLN A 36 -0.32 16.83 -9.40
N ALA A 37 -0.60 18.09 -9.04
CA ALA A 37 0.33 19.20 -9.15
C ALA A 37 1.63 19.00 -8.35
N MET A 38 1.60 18.24 -7.25
CA MET A 38 2.79 17.92 -6.44
C MET A 38 3.32 16.51 -6.71
N THR A 39 2.41 15.54 -6.85
CA THR A 39 2.71 14.11 -6.79
C THR A 39 3.39 13.55 -8.04
N HIS A 40 3.22 14.22 -9.19
CA HIS A 40 3.64 13.66 -10.48
C HIS A 40 5.15 13.42 -10.60
N SER A 41 5.96 14.16 -9.84
CA SER A 41 7.41 13.98 -9.81
C SER A 41 7.85 12.65 -9.17
N LEU A 42 7.04 12.09 -8.26
CA LEU A 42 7.31 10.84 -7.58
C LEU A 42 6.76 9.63 -8.34
N ILE A 43 5.49 9.69 -8.78
CA ILE A 43 4.75 8.51 -9.30
C ILE A 43 4.21 8.67 -10.72
N GLY A 44 4.54 9.78 -11.40
CA GLY A 44 4.08 10.07 -12.76
C GLY A 44 2.66 10.65 -12.77
N MET A 45 2.04 10.75 -13.93
CA MET A 45 0.74 11.42 -14.06
C MET A 45 -0.44 10.63 -13.46
N GLN A 46 -1.49 11.33 -13.03
CA GLN A 46 -2.78 10.78 -12.55
C GLN A 46 -3.67 10.26 -13.69
N TRP A 47 -3.05 9.67 -14.71
CA TRP A 47 -3.69 8.89 -15.77
C TRP A 47 -2.79 7.69 -16.11
N TRP A 48 -3.32 6.77 -16.91
CA TRP A 48 -2.61 5.55 -17.26
C TRP A 48 -1.22 5.80 -17.84
N GLN A 49 -0.19 5.12 -17.32
CA GLN A 49 1.20 5.36 -17.73
C GLN A 49 1.49 5.09 -19.22
N TRP A 50 0.61 4.33 -19.88
CA TRP A 50 0.71 4.05 -21.31
C TRP A 50 -0.05 5.06 -22.19
N GLN A 51 -0.66 6.09 -21.59
CA GLN A 51 -1.35 7.16 -22.30
C GLN A 51 -0.51 8.45 -22.28
N ASP A 52 -0.47 9.14 -23.43
CA ASP A 52 0.22 10.42 -23.56
C ASP A 52 -0.50 11.57 -22.82
N HIS A 53 -1.80 11.40 -22.56
CA HIS A 53 -2.64 12.37 -21.89
C HIS A 53 -3.80 11.69 -21.15
N GLY A 54 -4.35 12.37 -20.16
CA GLY A 54 -5.59 11.97 -19.49
C GLY A 54 -6.83 12.26 -20.33
N SER A 55 -7.95 11.72 -19.91
CA SER A 55 -9.25 11.89 -20.55
C SER A 55 -9.67 13.36 -20.56
N PRO A 56 -10.28 13.85 -21.65
CA PRO A 56 -10.84 15.20 -21.69
C PRO A 56 -12.05 15.36 -20.73
N ASN A 57 -12.64 14.24 -20.28
CA ASN A 57 -13.68 14.26 -19.28
C ASN A 57 -13.06 14.36 -17.87
N ALA A 58 -13.23 15.50 -17.23
CA ALA A 58 -12.73 15.80 -15.88
C ALA A 58 -13.24 14.84 -14.78
N GLY A 59 -14.34 14.11 -15.01
CA GLY A 59 -14.86 13.09 -14.09
C GLY A 59 -14.23 11.70 -14.25
N THR A 60 -13.29 11.53 -15.17
CA THR A 60 -12.64 10.23 -15.39
C THR A 60 -11.70 9.94 -14.24
N LEU A 61 -11.93 8.82 -13.55
CA LEU A 61 -11.05 8.32 -12.50
C LEU A 61 -10.19 7.19 -13.05
N TYR A 62 -8.91 7.21 -12.69
CA TYR A 62 -7.92 6.22 -13.07
C TYR A 62 -7.55 5.44 -11.82
N ASP A 63 -7.89 4.14 -11.78
CA ASP A 63 -7.53 3.24 -10.68
C ASP A 63 -6.03 2.89 -10.70
N ILE A 64 -5.21 3.86 -10.29
CA ILE A 64 -3.76 3.74 -10.18
C ILE A 64 -3.42 3.34 -8.75
N LYS A 65 -2.68 2.25 -8.59
CA LYS A 65 -2.19 1.78 -7.29
C LYS A 65 -0.70 2.03 -7.15
N VAL A 66 -0.27 2.57 -6.02
CA VAL A 66 1.14 2.78 -5.69
C VAL A 66 1.59 1.70 -4.72
N ILE A 67 2.53 0.87 -5.17
CA ILE A 67 3.17 -0.15 -4.35
C ILE A 67 4.42 0.46 -3.72
N VAL A 68 4.36 0.67 -2.40
CA VAL A 68 5.53 1.14 -1.63
C VAL A 68 6.21 -0.04 -0.96
N HIS A 69 7.48 -0.26 -1.27
CA HIS A 69 8.20 -1.49 -0.93
C HIS A 69 9.65 -1.22 -0.50
N PRO A 70 10.37 -2.18 0.14
CA PRO A 70 11.80 -2.04 0.36
C PRO A 70 12.57 -2.21 -0.96
N ASP A 71 13.74 -1.58 -1.08
CA ASP A 71 14.57 -1.61 -2.30
C ASP A 71 14.83 -3.04 -2.79
N SER A 72 15.07 -3.96 -1.86
CA SER A 72 15.37 -5.38 -2.14
C SER A 72 14.24 -6.14 -2.84
N LEU A 73 12.99 -5.66 -2.75
CA LEU A 73 11.83 -6.33 -3.34
C LEU A 73 11.39 -5.76 -4.69
N THR A 74 12.09 -4.76 -5.25
CA THR A 74 11.68 -4.08 -6.49
C THR A 74 11.35 -5.05 -7.64
N LYS A 75 12.15 -6.10 -7.82
CA LYS A 75 11.94 -7.09 -8.87
C LYS A 75 10.70 -7.94 -8.60
N ASP A 76 10.51 -8.36 -7.36
CA ASP A 76 9.42 -9.24 -6.96
C ASP A 76 8.07 -8.51 -7.02
N VAL A 77 8.00 -7.27 -6.52
CA VAL A 77 6.76 -6.48 -6.59
C VAL A 77 6.35 -6.17 -8.04
N LYS A 78 7.30 -5.95 -8.95
CA LYS A 78 6.98 -5.75 -10.38
C LYS A 78 6.43 -7.03 -11.04
N LYS A 79 6.85 -8.19 -10.54
CA LYS A 79 6.33 -9.48 -10.99
C LYS A 79 4.93 -9.74 -10.42
N ASP A 80 4.71 -9.43 -9.15
CA ASP A 80 3.46 -9.69 -8.44
C ASP A 80 2.36 -8.68 -8.83
N PHE A 81 2.75 -7.45 -9.18
CA PHE A 81 1.85 -6.36 -9.59
C PHE A 81 2.21 -5.85 -10.99
N PRO A 82 2.01 -6.65 -12.05
CA PRO A 82 2.41 -6.24 -13.41
C PRO A 82 1.49 -5.14 -13.96
N ILE A 83 2.08 -4.20 -14.69
CA ILE A 83 1.33 -3.22 -15.49
C ILE A 83 0.67 -3.95 -16.66
N ALA A 84 -0.65 -3.79 -16.80
CA ALA A 84 -1.42 -4.57 -17.74
C ALA A 84 -2.49 -3.70 -18.41
N PRO A 85 -2.16 -3.02 -19.53
CA PRO A 85 -3.05 -2.05 -20.18
C PRO A 85 -4.40 -2.62 -20.60
N ILE A 86 -4.42 -3.87 -21.08
CA ILE A 86 -5.65 -4.56 -21.51
C ILE A 86 -6.61 -4.76 -20.32
N GLN A 87 -6.06 -4.97 -19.12
CA GLN A 87 -6.83 -5.16 -17.89
C GLN A 87 -7.04 -3.86 -17.10
N HIS A 88 -6.54 -2.71 -17.61
CA HIS A 88 -6.50 -1.44 -16.88
C HIS A 88 -5.83 -1.53 -15.50
N LEU A 89 -4.76 -2.32 -15.41
CA LEU A 89 -3.95 -2.40 -14.19
C LEU A 89 -2.75 -1.48 -14.31
N ASP A 90 -2.76 -0.41 -13.50
CA ASP A 90 -1.66 0.54 -13.42
C ASP A 90 -1.07 0.53 -12.01
N TYR A 91 0.10 -0.10 -11.90
CA TYR A 91 0.90 -0.09 -10.68
C TYR A 91 2.10 0.83 -10.83
N ARG A 92 2.30 1.69 -9.84
CA ARG A 92 3.50 2.52 -9.67
C ARG A 92 4.31 1.96 -8.53
N TYR A 93 5.63 2.00 -8.65
CA TYR A 93 6.52 1.38 -7.67
C TYR A 93 7.41 2.45 -7.06
N VAL A 94 7.35 2.57 -5.74
CA VAL A 94 8.16 3.53 -4.98
C VAL A 94 8.82 2.80 -3.83
N THR A 95 10.07 3.13 -3.57
CA THR A 95 10.74 2.56 -2.41
C THR A 95 10.29 3.22 -1.12
N PHE A 96 10.36 2.54 0.02
CA PHE A 96 10.09 3.16 1.32
C PHE A 96 10.90 4.44 1.49
N LYS A 97 12.19 4.41 1.19
CA LYS A 97 13.07 5.58 1.30
C LYS A 97 12.55 6.77 0.49
N ASN A 98 12.18 6.56 -0.78
CA ASN A 98 11.74 7.65 -1.64
C ASN A 98 10.36 8.18 -1.23
N ALA A 99 9.42 7.29 -0.88
CA ALA A 99 8.09 7.68 -0.42
C ALA A 99 8.16 8.47 0.90
N GLN A 100 8.97 7.99 1.86
CA GLN A 100 9.16 8.66 3.14
C GLN A 100 9.81 10.03 2.96
N SER A 101 10.87 10.14 2.14
CA SER A 101 11.53 11.41 1.86
C SER A 101 10.59 12.43 1.19
N TYR A 102 9.76 11.98 0.24
CA TYR A 102 8.75 12.83 -0.40
C TYR A 102 7.73 13.35 0.61
N LEU A 103 7.17 12.45 1.43
CA LEU A 103 6.17 12.81 2.43
C LEU A 103 6.76 13.73 3.49
N ASP A 104 7.96 13.45 3.99
CA ASP A 104 8.63 14.27 5.01
C ASP A 104 8.90 15.70 4.49
N HIS A 105 9.29 15.84 3.22
CA HIS A 105 9.47 17.13 2.57
C HIS A 105 8.17 17.94 2.55
N HIS A 106 7.09 17.38 1.99
CA HIS A 106 5.83 18.11 1.84
C HIS A 106 5.06 18.31 3.15
N ILE A 107 5.21 17.40 4.12
CA ILE A 107 4.67 17.59 5.47
C ILE A 107 5.34 18.79 6.16
N ALA A 108 6.63 19.02 5.90
CA ALA A 108 7.38 20.14 6.50
C ALA A 108 7.02 21.50 5.88
N GLU A 109 6.51 21.54 4.64
CA GLU A 109 6.04 22.79 4.02
C GLU A 109 4.75 23.31 4.67
N ASP A 110 3.91 22.40 5.20
CA ASP A 110 2.67 22.67 5.95
C ASP A 110 1.76 23.76 5.34
N LEU A 111 1.58 23.74 4.02
CA LEU A 111 0.87 24.80 3.29
C LEU A 111 -0.64 24.76 3.48
N ILE A 112 -1.22 23.55 3.61
CA ILE A 112 -2.66 23.32 3.75
C ILE A 112 -2.88 22.27 4.85
N PRO A 113 -3.45 22.63 6.03
CA PRO A 113 -3.49 21.74 7.18
C PRO A 113 -4.18 20.39 6.95
N THR A 114 -5.25 20.37 6.14
CA THR A 114 -5.98 19.14 5.82
C THR A 114 -5.14 18.19 4.98
N LEU A 115 -4.47 18.72 3.94
CA LEU A 115 -3.54 17.96 3.11
C LEU A 115 -2.37 17.46 3.96
N THR A 116 -1.77 18.31 4.80
CA THR A 116 -0.69 17.89 5.71
C THR A 116 -1.16 16.74 6.61
N ALA A 117 -2.38 16.77 7.11
CA ALA A 117 -2.94 15.70 7.92
C ALA A 117 -3.08 14.39 7.13
N GLU A 118 -3.57 14.45 5.88
CA GLU A 118 -3.66 13.29 4.97
C GLU A 118 -2.27 12.70 4.68
N LEU A 119 -1.28 13.53 4.35
CA LEU A 119 0.09 13.08 4.11
C LEU A 119 0.71 12.42 5.35
N LYS A 120 0.43 12.95 6.56
CA LYS A 120 0.85 12.33 7.84
C LYS A 120 0.20 10.95 8.03
N LEU A 121 -1.05 10.77 7.63
CA LEU A 121 -1.71 9.46 7.69
C LEU A 121 -1.04 8.47 6.73
N THR A 122 -0.75 8.90 5.49
CA THR A 122 -0.01 8.08 4.51
C THR A 122 1.37 7.70 5.03
N ARG A 123 2.11 8.66 5.61
CA ARG A 123 3.43 8.44 6.21
C ARG A 123 3.38 7.37 7.30
N LYS A 124 2.35 7.41 8.15
CA LYS A 124 2.12 6.43 9.22
C LYS A 124 1.76 5.04 8.68
N LYS A 125 0.96 4.95 7.60
CA LYS A 125 0.66 3.67 6.92
C LYS A 125 1.97 3.01 6.44
N ILE A 126 2.84 3.78 5.79
CA ILE A 126 4.14 3.31 5.30
C ILE A 126 5.05 2.87 6.46
N ASP A 127 5.16 3.66 7.54
CA ASP A 127 6.01 3.31 8.69
C ASP A 127 5.62 2.01 9.35
N LYS A 128 4.32 1.77 9.52
CA LYS A 128 3.82 0.54 10.14
C LYS A 128 4.35 -0.71 9.43
N VAL A 129 4.43 -0.64 8.10
CA VAL A 129 4.95 -1.73 7.26
C VAL A 129 6.47 -1.72 7.26
N ALA A 130 7.12 -0.58 7.04
CA ALA A 130 8.57 -0.47 6.98
C ALA A 130 9.26 -0.94 8.28
N ILE A 131 8.71 -0.58 9.45
CA ILE A 131 9.26 -0.99 10.76
C ILE A 131 9.13 -2.51 10.97
N CYS A 132 8.05 -3.12 10.48
CA CYS A 132 7.84 -4.57 10.59
C CYS A 132 8.89 -5.37 9.79
N ASN A 133 9.47 -4.77 8.75
CA ASN A 133 10.46 -5.42 7.87
C ASN A 133 11.92 -5.03 8.20
N ARG A 134 12.18 -4.34 9.31
CA ARG A 134 13.54 -4.02 9.77
C ARG A 134 14.13 -5.11 10.66
#